data_AF-A0A1I8NJM2-F1
#
_entry.id   AF-A0A1I8NJM2-F1
#
_cell.length_a   1.000
_cell.length_b   1.000
_cell.length_c   1.000
_cell.angle_alpha   90.00
_cell.angle_beta   90.00
_cell.angle_gamma   90.00
#
_symmetry.space_group_name_H-M   'P 1'
#
loop_
_entity.id
_entity.type
_entity.pdbx_description
1 polymer ?
#
loop_
_entity_poly.entity_id
_entity_poly.type
_entity_poly.pdbx_seq_one_letter_code
_entity_poly.pdbx_strand_id
1 'polypeptide(L)'
;MDSFKISRDNRLMLAVKPKSFFQRSLVFWLTVYGFVVNNFYMAKMSSFLATNIYESKIETFEDLKATNLRLIVSKYNNKFLRKFANVSAALLNQIQISTPTFIYNAERDLNISHIYFIKEEKLNFVLYQQKFLKTPLMHKINSIVFSQQMYLTVRNNLPYIQQFNKFLRYLVEAGLFAKFRRDSYQEGIYSGEIRFFRDSDEHCIHNHCGGGGGGGAGGAGNVSVWDSCTDAAQPAHAYSYPNN
;
A
#
# COMPACT_ATOMS: atom_id res chain seq x y z
N MET A 1 42.77 55.07 -12.75
CA MET A 1 42.81 53.73 -13.35
C MET A 1 43.81 52.85 -12.60
N ASP A 2 43.41 51.97 -11.72
CA ASP A 2 42.45 52.07 -10.63
C ASP A 2 42.83 50.94 -9.68
N SER A 3 42.84 51.31 -8.42
CA SER A 3 42.81 50.45 -7.25
C SER A 3 41.92 49.22 -7.43
N PHE A 4 42.47 48.03 -7.23
CA PHE A 4 41.70 46.91 -6.68
C PHE A 4 42.58 46.04 -5.77
N LYS A 5 42.93 46.62 -4.60
CA LYS A 5 43.44 45.85 -3.47
C LYS A 5 42.22 45.29 -2.74
N ILE A 6 41.98 44.00 -2.91
CA ILE A 6 40.94 43.27 -2.18
C ILE A 6 41.28 43.33 -0.69
N SER A 7 40.53 44.16 0.04
CA SER A 7 40.57 44.26 1.48
C SER A 7 40.13 42.93 2.09
N ARG A 8 41.08 42.18 2.66
CA ARG A 8 40.79 41.07 3.57
C ARG A 8 40.48 41.63 4.96
N ASP A 9 39.34 42.28 5.10
CA ASP A 9 38.74 42.58 6.41
C ASP A 9 37.72 41.50 6.77
N ASN A 10 38.22 40.28 7.00
CA ASN A 10 37.49 39.24 7.73
C ASN A 10 38.11 39.12 9.13
N ARG A 11 38.01 40.19 9.92
CA ARG A 11 38.18 40.12 11.37
C ARG A 11 36.86 39.68 12.00
N LEU A 12 36.56 38.38 11.95
CA LEU A 12 35.73 37.76 12.98
C LEU A 12 36.57 37.60 14.25
N MET A 13 36.83 38.74 14.91
CA MET A 13 37.39 38.77 16.24
C MET A 13 36.27 38.70 17.26
N LEU A 14 36.00 37.50 17.75
CA LEU A 14 35.63 37.32 19.16
C LEU A 14 36.50 36.21 19.78
N ALA A 15 37.81 36.29 19.57
CA ALA A 15 38.77 35.58 20.41
C ALA A 15 38.96 36.37 21.71
N VAL A 16 37.93 36.36 22.58
CA VAL A 16 38.05 36.90 23.94
C VAL A 16 39.04 35.99 24.67
N LYS A 17 40.28 36.44 24.87
CA LYS A 17 41.25 35.75 25.72
C LYS A 17 40.83 35.95 27.18
N PRO A 18 40.29 34.94 27.87
CA PRO A 18 39.83 35.10 29.24
C PRO A 18 41.03 35.32 30.17
N LYS A 19 41.07 36.50 30.82
CA LYS A 19 42.14 36.89 31.75
C LYS A 19 41.98 36.22 33.13
N SER A 20 40.76 35.94 33.56
CA SER A 20 40.43 35.37 34.88
C SER A 20 39.99 33.90 34.77
N PHE A 21 40.30 33.10 35.81
CA PHE A 21 39.91 31.68 35.91
C PHE A 21 38.38 31.49 35.78
N PHE A 22 37.60 32.42 36.33
CA PHE A 22 36.15 32.38 36.25
C PHE A 22 35.62 32.57 34.82
N GLN A 23 36.26 33.44 34.03
CA GLN A 23 35.92 33.62 32.61
C GLN A 23 36.29 32.39 31.78
N ARG A 24 37.38 31.68 32.11
CA ARG A 24 37.75 30.42 31.45
C ARG A 24 36.70 29.33 31.68
N SER A 25 36.24 29.20 32.93
CA SER A 25 35.18 28.26 33.28
C SER A 25 33.88 28.56 32.53
N LEU A 26 33.48 29.83 32.46
CA LEU A 26 32.25 30.24 31.75
C LEU A 26 32.32 29.92 30.25
N VAL A 27 33.44 30.24 29.59
CA VAL A 27 33.64 29.92 28.16
C VAL A 27 33.63 28.41 27.93
N PHE A 28 34.22 27.62 28.85
CA PHE A 28 34.20 26.16 28.77
C PHE A 28 32.77 25.60 28.85
N TRP A 29 31.99 26.03 29.85
CA TRP A 29 30.58 25.62 29.98
C TRP A 29 29.72 26.03 28.79
N LEU A 30 29.90 27.24 28.26
CA LEU A 30 29.20 27.70 27.05
C LEU A 30 29.54 26.83 25.83
N THR A 31 30.81 26.44 25.70
CA THR A 31 31.28 25.58 24.61
C THR A 31 30.70 24.16 24.73
N VAL A 32 30.69 23.59 25.95
CA VAL A 32 30.08 22.28 26.22
C VAL A 32 28.57 22.32 25.96
N TYR A 33 27.87 23.37 26.41
CA TYR A 33 26.45 23.54 26.16
C TYR A 33 26.13 23.66 24.67
N GLY A 34 26.88 24.50 23.94
CA GLY A 34 26.74 24.62 22.49
C GLY A 34 27.01 23.31 21.76
N PHE A 35 28.00 22.54 22.21
CA PHE A 35 28.29 21.21 21.67
C PHE A 35 27.12 20.24 21.91
N VAL A 36 26.58 20.19 23.13
CA VAL A 36 25.45 19.31 23.49
C VAL A 36 24.20 19.67 22.69
N VAL A 37 23.84 20.96 22.61
CA VAL A 37 22.65 21.42 21.87
C VAL A 37 22.80 21.13 20.37
N ASN A 38 23.97 21.36 19.79
CA ASN A 38 24.21 21.08 18.37
C ASN A 38 24.10 19.58 18.05
N ASN A 39 24.66 18.71 18.90
CA ASN A 39 24.54 17.27 18.74
C ASN A 39 23.10 16.79 18.91
N PHE A 40 22.36 17.34 19.89
CA PHE A 40 20.96 17.02 20.09
C PHE A 40 20.09 17.45 18.90
N TYR A 41 20.34 18.65 18.35
CA TYR A 41 19.66 19.14 17.16
C TYR A 41 19.95 18.25 15.94
N MET A 42 21.21 17.89 15.69
CA MET A 42 21.58 17.00 14.59
C MET A 42 20.94 15.62 14.73
N ALA A 43 20.92 15.05 15.94
CA ALA A 43 20.24 13.78 16.21
C ALA A 43 18.73 13.87 15.97
N LYS A 44 18.09 14.97 16.41
CA LYS A 44 16.66 15.22 16.17
C LYS A 44 16.34 15.40 14.70
N MET A 45 17.15 16.14 13.95
CA MET A 45 16.98 16.34 12.52
C MET A 45 17.16 15.03 11.75
N SER A 46 18.19 14.26 12.08
CA SER A 46 18.41 12.92 11.51
C SER A 46 17.23 11.99 11.82
N SER A 47 16.69 12.03 13.03
CA SER A 47 15.48 11.28 13.38
C SER A 47 14.28 11.73 12.57
N PHE A 48 14.07 13.04 12.39
CA PHE A 48 12.95 13.56 11.59
C PHE A 48 13.04 13.16 10.12
N LEU A 49 14.24 13.14 9.52
CA LEU A 49 14.43 12.69 8.14
C LEU A 49 14.33 11.16 8.02
N ALA A 50 14.72 10.42 9.06
CA ALA A 50 14.56 8.97 9.10
C ALA A 50 13.11 8.54 9.30
N THR A 51 12.29 9.37 9.95
CA THR A 51 10.85 9.14 10.08
C THR A 51 10.12 9.68 8.85
N ASN A 52 9.68 8.79 7.97
CA ASN A 52 8.65 9.16 7.00
C ASN A 52 7.38 9.57 7.76
N ILE A 53 6.87 10.77 7.48
CA ILE A 53 5.58 11.25 8.01
C ILE A 53 4.50 10.44 7.29
N TYR A 54 4.06 9.37 7.92
CA TYR A 54 2.94 8.58 7.42
C TYR A 54 1.64 9.20 7.93
N GLU A 55 0.67 9.38 7.03
CA GLU A 55 -0.71 9.61 7.44
C GLU A 55 -1.17 8.53 8.42
N SER A 56 -2.07 8.88 9.34
CA SER A 56 -2.62 7.92 10.29
C SER A 56 -3.24 6.75 9.53
N LYS A 57 -2.63 5.58 9.65
CA LYS A 57 -3.08 4.38 8.96
C LYS A 57 -4.48 3.99 9.42
N ILE A 58 -5.34 3.65 8.47
CA ILE A 58 -6.69 3.16 8.74
C ILE A 58 -6.58 1.72 9.26
N GLU A 59 -6.76 1.50 10.57
CA GLU A 59 -6.62 0.18 11.19
C GLU A 59 -7.93 -0.38 11.73
N THR A 60 -8.89 0.49 12.04
CA THR A 60 -10.18 0.09 12.61
C THR A 60 -11.36 0.46 11.72
N PHE A 61 -12.51 -0.17 11.98
CA PHE A 61 -13.77 0.21 11.35
C PHE A 61 -14.27 1.59 11.78
N GLU A 62 -13.85 2.09 12.93
CA GLU A 62 -14.21 3.45 13.36
C GLU A 62 -13.44 4.49 12.55
N ASP A 63 -12.16 4.24 12.25
CA ASP A 63 -11.36 5.11 11.39
C ASP A 63 -11.92 5.15 9.96
N LEU A 64 -12.43 4.00 9.48
CA LEU A 64 -13.14 3.92 8.19
C LEU A 64 -14.37 4.81 8.14
N LYS A 65 -15.12 4.97 9.25
CA LYS A 65 -16.28 5.86 9.29
C LYS A 65 -15.88 7.34 9.15
N ALA A 66 -14.70 7.70 9.64
CA ALA A 66 -14.17 9.05 9.51
C ALA A 66 -13.70 9.37 8.07
N THR A 67 -13.44 8.34 7.27
CA THR A 67 -13.05 8.51 5.85
C THR A 67 -14.25 8.58 4.90
N ASN A 68 -14.09 9.34 3.80
CA ASN A 68 -15.07 9.44 2.72
C ASN A 68 -15.01 8.28 1.71
N LEU A 69 -14.21 7.24 2.01
CA LEU A 69 -14.02 6.11 1.11
C LEU A 69 -15.26 5.20 1.13
N ARG A 70 -15.63 4.70 -0.05
CA ARG A 70 -16.78 3.81 -0.22
C ARG A 70 -16.34 2.35 -0.30
N LEU A 71 -17.11 1.48 0.34
CA LEU A 71 -16.88 0.04 0.31
C LEU A 71 -17.55 -0.55 -0.93
N ILE A 72 -16.77 -1.00 -1.92
CA ILE A 72 -17.34 -1.65 -3.09
C ILE A 72 -17.65 -3.11 -2.77
N VAL A 73 -18.89 -3.50 -3.01
CA VAL A 73 -19.36 -4.87 -2.75
C VAL A 73 -20.27 -5.36 -3.88
N SER A 74 -20.14 -6.63 -4.24
CA SER A 74 -21.08 -7.29 -5.16
C SER A 74 -22.48 -7.42 -4.54
N LYS A 75 -23.53 -7.43 -5.36
CA LYS A 75 -24.92 -7.61 -4.90
C LYS A 75 -25.11 -8.84 -4.00
N TYR A 76 -24.45 -9.95 -4.30
CA TYR A 76 -24.48 -11.17 -3.48
C TYR A 76 -23.86 -10.94 -2.10
N ASN A 77 -22.66 -10.36 -2.07
CA ASN A 77 -21.93 -10.07 -0.83
C ASN A 77 -22.68 -9.03 0.02
N ASN A 78 -23.32 -8.03 -0.57
CA ASN A 78 -24.16 -7.07 0.17
C ASN A 78 -25.35 -7.75 0.84
N LYS A 79 -26.04 -8.67 0.14
CA LYS A 79 -27.12 -9.48 0.73
C LYS A 79 -26.59 -10.36 1.87
N PHE A 80 -25.37 -10.87 1.75
CA PHE A 80 -24.72 -11.66 2.79
C PHE A 80 -24.40 -10.79 4.02
N LEU A 81 -23.70 -9.65 3.84
CA LEU A 81 -23.32 -8.74 4.92
C LEU A 81 -24.52 -8.23 5.73
N ARG A 82 -25.64 -7.91 5.06
CA ARG A 82 -26.87 -7.43 5.74
C ARG A 82 -27.55 -8.49 6.61
N LYS A 83 -27.23 -9.78 6.42
CA LYS A 83 -27.76 -10.85 7.27
C LYS A 83 -27.00 -11.01 8.58
N PHE A 84 -25.80 -10.47 8.70
CA PHE A 84 -25.00 -10.57 9.93
C PHE A 84 -25.29 -9.38 10.84
N ALA A 85 -25.80 -9.67 12.04
CA ALA A 85 -26.15 -8.66 13.03
C ALA A 85 -24.93 -7.87 13.57
N ASN A 86 -23.71 -8.39 13.41
CA ASN A 86 -22.49 -7.79 13.95
C ASN A 86 -21.85 -6.73 13.05
N VAL A 87 -22.41 -6.45 11.86
CA VAL A 87 -21.88 -5.42 10.97
C VAL A 87 -22.44 -4.05 11.39
N SER A 88 -21.55 -3.08 11.66
CA SER A 88 -21.96 -1.73 12.03
C SER A 88 -22.85 -1.10 10.95
N ALA A 89 -23.97 -0.49 11.36
CA ALA A 89 -24.90 0.18 10.46
C ALA A 89 -24.22 1.28 9.62
N ALA A 90 -23.20 1.93 10.16
CA ALA A 90 -22.43 2.95 9.43
C ALA A 90 -21.67 2.36 8.23
N LEU A 91 -21.09 1.16 8.37
CA LEU A 91 -20.44 0.47 7.25
C LEU A 91 -21.45 0.08 6.18
N LEU A 92 -22.65 -0.37 6.57
CA LEU A 92 -23.72 -0.72 5.63
C LEU A 92 -24.20 0.47 4.79
N ASN A 93 -24.08 1.69 5.32
CA ASN A 93 -24.44 2.93 4.62
C ASN A 93 -23.36 3.39 3.62
N GLN A 94 -22.09 3.02 3.85
CA GLN A 94 -20.97 3.32 2.95
C GLN A 94 -20.81 2.30 1.80
N ILE A 95 -21.68 1.29 1.71
CA ILE A 95 -21.62 0.27 0.66
C ILE A 95 -22.07 0.84 -0.68
N GLN A 96 -21.19 0.75 -1.68
CA GLN A 96 -21.51 0.95 -3.08
C GLN A 96 -21.61 -0.41 -3.78
N ILE A 97 -22.73 -0.65 -4.45
CA ILE A 97 -22.95 -1.89 -5.22
C ILE A 97 -22.34 -1.72 -6.60
N SER A 98 -21.49 -2.66 -7.00
CA SER A 98 -20.87 -2.67 -8.33
C SER A 98 -20.87 -4.06 -8.96
N THR A 99 -20.58 -4.11 -10.26
CA THR A 99 -20.49 -5.35 -11.03
C THR A 99 -19.29 -6.18 -10.58
N PRO A 100 -19.40 -7.53 -10.49
CA PRO A 100 -18.29 -8.39 -10.10
C PRO A 100 -17.03 -8.25 -10.95
N THR A 101 -17.18 -7.97 -12.25
CA THR A 101 -16.06 -7.76 -13.17
C THR A 101 -15.27 -6.50 -12.86
N PHE A 102 -15.97 -5.40 -12.55
CA PHE A 102 -15.34 -4.16 -12.11
C PHE A 102 -14.56 -4.36 -10.80
N ILE A 103 -15.16 -5.07 -9.84
CA ILE A 103 -14.51 -5.41 -8.57
C ILE A 103 -13.25 -6.24 -8.82
N TYR A 104 -13.34 -7.27 -9.66
CA TYR A 104 -12.20 -8.12 -10.00
C TYR A 104 -11.02 -7.33 -10.56
N ASN A 105 -11.29 -6.46 -11.54
CA ASN A 105 -10.24 -5.65 -12.17
C ASN A 105 -9.66 -4.64 -11.18
N ALA A 106 -10.52 -3.96 -10.41
CA ALA A 106 -10.06 -2.96 -9.45
C ALA A 106 -9.26 -3.56 -8.29
N GLU A 107 -9.59 -4.78 -7.86
CA GLU A 107 -8.78 -5.55 -6.90
C GLU A 107 -7.43 -5.95 -7.50
N ARG A 108 -7.42 -6.45 -8.75
CA ARG A 108 -6.19 -6.84 -9.46
C ARG A 108 -5.24 -5.65 -9.63
N ASP A 109 -5.80 -4.49 -9.99
CA ASP A 109 -5.08 -3.25 -10.24
C ASP A 109 -4.73 -2.47 -8.94
N LEU A 110 -5.11 -2.98 -7.76
CA LEU A 110 -4.87 -2.33 -6.46
C LEU A 110 -5.32 -0.87 -6.39
N ASN A 111 -6.54 -0.58 -6.87
CA ASN A 111 -7.03 0.80 -6.93
C ASN A 111 -7.33 1.37 -5.51
N ILE A 112 -6.68 2.48 -5.16
CA ILE A 112 -6.74 3.11 -3.83
C ILE A 112 -8.03 3.91 -3.60
N SER A 113 -8.80 4.19 -4.65
CA SER A 113 -10.01 5.02 -4.58
C SER A 113 -11.15 4.41 -3.76
N HIS A 114 -11.08 3.11 -3.48
CA HIS A 114 -12.17 2.38 -2.83
C HIS A 114 -11.66 1.36 -1.83
N ILE A 115 -12.54 0.98 -0.90
CA ILE A 115 -12.28 -0.12 0.03
C ILE A 115 -12.90 -1.39 -0.54
N TYR A 116 -12.22 -2.52 -0.38
CA TYR A 116 -12.68 -3.82 -0.86
C TYR A 116 -12.99 -4.76 0.29
N PHE A 117 -14.06 -5.53 0.10
CA PHE A 117 -14.40 -6.64 0.98
C PHE A 117 -13.96 -7.97 0.34
N ILE A 118 -12.79 -8.47 0.77
CA ILE A 118 -12.13 -9.65 0.18
C ILE A 118 -11.89 -10.71 1.24
N LYS A 119 -12.01 -11.99 0.86
CA LYS A 119 -11.57 -13.11 1.70
C LYS A 119 -10.05 -13.10 1.86
N GLU A 120 -9.56 -13.44 3.04
CA GLU A 120 -8.14 -13.37 3.38
C GLU A 120 -7.21 -14.10 2.41
N GLU A 121 -7.59 -15.29 1.94
CA GLU A 121 -6.76 -16.05 1.00
C GLU A 121 -6.56 -15.32 -0.33
N LYS A 122 -7.64 -14.75 -0.87
CA LYS A 122 -7.58 -13.93 -2.10
C LYS A 122 -6.86 -12.61 -1.85
N LEU A 123 -7.07 -11.99 -0.68
CA LEU A 123 -6.37 -10.76 -0.31
C LEU A 123 -4.86 -10.98 -0.29
N ASN A 124 -4.38 -12.04 0.36
CA ASN A 124 -2.95 -12.36 0.41
C ASN A 124 -2.37 -12.63 -0.99
N PHE A 125 -3.17 -13.21 -1.89
CA PHE A 125 -2.79 -13.42 -3.28
C PHE A 125 -2.65 -12.10 -4.06
N VAL A 126 -3.62 -11.20 -3.93
CA VAL A 126 -3.60 -9.89 -4.60
C VAL A 126 -2.51 -8.98 -4.02
N LEU A 127 -2.31 -8.97 -2.70
CA LEU A 127 -1.25 -8.19 -2.04
C LEU A 127 0.16 -8.77 -2.27
N TYR A 128 0.29 -9.99 -2.79
CA TYR A 128 1.59 -10.53 -3.18
C TYR A 128 2.26 -9.68 -4.27
N GLN A 129 1.46 -8.97 -5.06
CA GLN A 129 1.91 -8.07 -6.13
C GLN A 129 2.80 -6.92 -5.64
N GLN A 130 2.58 -6.45 -4.42
CA GLN A 130 3.33 -5.35 -3.81
C GLN A 130 4.49 -5.82 -2.90
N LYS A 131 4.88 -7.09 -2.97
CA LYS A 131 5.94 -7.66 -2.11
C LYS A 131 7.29 -6.95 -2.22
N PHE A 132 7.59 -6.39 -3.39
CA PHE A 132 8.86 -5.71 -3.66
C PHE A 132 8.74 -4.18 -3.68
N LEU A 133 7.54 -3.62 -3.43
CA LEU A 133 7.36 -2.18 -3.31
C LEU A 133 7.98 -1.69 -2.00
N LYS A 134 8.62 -0.52 -2.06
CA LYS A 134 9.13 0.15 -0.86
C LYS A 134 7.98 0.62 0.05
N THR A 135 6.92 1.12 -0.57
CA THR A 135 5.68 1.59 0.07
C THR A 135 4.50 0.75 -0.42
N PRO A 136 3.78 0.04 0.47
CA PRO A 136 2.61 -0.73 0.05
C PRO A 136 1.46 0.21 -0.32
N LEU A 137 0.83 -0.01 -1.47
CA LEU A 137 -0.30 0.79 -1.96
C LEU A 137 -1.58 0.51 -1.15
N MET A 138 -1.78 -0.76 -0.77
CA MET A 138 -2.91 -1.19 0.02
C MET A 138 -2.45 -2.05 1.19
N HIS A 139 -3.17 -2.00 2.31
CA HIS A 139 -2.90 -2.88 3.44
C HIS A 139 -4.17 -3.57 3.92
N LYS A 140 -3.98 -4.72 4.57
CA LYS A 140 -5.05 -5.43 5.26
C LYS A 140 -5.42 -4.69 6.53
N ILE A 141 -6.71 -4.46 6.72
CA ILE A 141 -7.29 -4.03 8.00
C ILE A 141 -7.47 -5.28 8.87
N ASN A 142 -6.90 -5.29 10.07
CA ASN A 142 -6.87 -6.48 10.94
C ASN A 142 -8.21 -6.82 11.60
N SER A 143 -9.23 -5.98 11.41
CA SER A 143 -10.53 -6.20 12.01
C SER A 143 -11.32 -7.28 11.25
N ILE A 144 -11.74 -8.32 11.98
CA ILE A 144 -12.46 -9.47 11.43
C ILE A 144 -13.95 -9.14 11.37
N VAL A 145 -14.52 -9.09 10.16
CA VAL A 145 -15.97 -8.91 9.97
C VAL A 145 -16.72 -10.20 10.29
N PHE A 146 -16.26 -11.31 9.69
CA PHE A 146 -16.76 -12.65 9.95
C PHE A 146 -15.69 -13.69 9.65
N SER A 147 -15.76 -14.83 10.33
CA SER A 147 -14.95 -16.00 10.01
C SER A 147 -15.81 -17.02 9.29
N GLN A 148 -15.38 -17.44 8.11
CA GLN A 148 -16.04 -18.49 7.32
C GLN A 148 -15.03 -19.55 6.94
N GLN A 149 -15.36 -20.80 7.22
CA GLN A 149 -14.58 -21.95 6.79
C GLN A 149 -14.81 -22.22 5.30
N MET A 150 -13.77 -22.68 4.60
CA MET A 150 -13.93 -23.19 3.24
C MET A 150 -14.61 -24.55 3.30
N TYR A 151 -15.70 -24.71 2.55
CA TYR A 151 -16.40 -25.98 2.38
C TYR A 151 -16.74 -26.17 0.91
N LEU A 152 -16.76 -27.43 0.48
CA LEU A 152 -17.22 -27.81 -0.85
C LEU A 152 -18.68 -28.24 -0.73
N THR A 153 -19.57 -27.53 -1.42
CA THR A 153 -20.99 -27.90 -1.47
C THR A 153 -21.19 -28.99 -2.51
N VAL A 154 -21.76 -30.11 -2.10
CA VAL A 154 -22.13 -31.21 -2.98
C VAL A 154 -23.64 -31.45 -2.91
N ARG A 155 -24.18 -32.21 -3.87
CA ARG A 155 -25.57 -32.63 -3.82
C ARG A 155 -25.82 -33.48 -2.57
N ASN A 156 -26.96 -33.25 -1.91
CA ASN A 156 -27.38 -34.05 -0.77
C ASN A 156 -27.54 -35.53 -1.16
N ASN A 157 -27.26 -36.43 -0.21
CA ASN A 157 -27.45 -37.89 -0.32
C ASN A 157 -26.55 -38.61 -1.34
N LEU A 158 -25.33 -38.12 -1.58
CA LEU A 158 -24.34 -38.88 -2.33
C LEU A 158 -23.74 -40.00 -1.47
N PRO A 159 -23.69 -41.25 -1.94
CA PRO A 159 -23.22 -42.39 -1.16
C PRO A 159 -21.73 -42.31 -0.80
N TYR A 160 -20.94 -41.53 -1.54
CA TYR A 160 -19.49 -41.39 -1.37
C TYR A 160 -19.07 -40.17 -0.53
N ILE A 161 -20.01 -39.45 0.08
CA ILE A 161 -19.70 -38.20 0.79
C ILE A 161 -18.74 -38.39 1.97
N GLN A 162 -18.85 -39.53 2.67
CA GLN A 162 -17.98 -39.83 3.81
C GLN A 162 -16.55 -40.09 3.34
N GLN A 163 -16.40 -40.84 2.25
CA GLN A 163 -15.12 -41.15 1.62
C GLN A 163 -14.46 -39.87 1.09
N PHE A 164 -15.26 -38.99 0.47
CA PHE A 164 -14.78 -37.69 0.00
C PHE A 164 -14.29 -36.80 1.14
N ASN A 165 -15.03 -36.70 2.24
CA ASN A 165 -14.61 -35.93 3.42
C ASN A 165 -13.32 -36.49 4.04
N LYS A 166 -13.18 -37.82 4.08
CA LYS A 166 -11.95 -38.47 4.55
C LYS A 166 -10.77 -38.17 3.63
N PHE A 167 -10.98 -38.19 2.32
CA PHE A 167 -9.98 -37.80 1.34
C PHE A 167 -9.54 -36.34 1.51
N LEU A 168 -10.48 -35.40 1.63
CA LEU A 168 -10.16 -33.99 1.86
C LEU A 168 -9.35 -33.80 3.14
N ARG A 169 -9.70 -34.52 4.20
CA ARG A 169 -8.95 -34.50 5.46
C ARG A 169 -7.50 -34.98 5.24
N TYR A 170 -7.30 -36.09 4.56
CA TYR A 170 -5.94 -36.57 4.23
C TYR A 170 -5.16 -35.60 3.36
N LEU A 171 -5.81 -34.91 2.42
CA LEU A 171 -5.18 -33.90 1.58
C LEU A 171 -4.64 -32.73 2.41
N VAL A 172 -5.41 -32.29 3.40
CA VAL A 172 -5.00 -31.23 4.34
C VAL A 172 -3.91 -31.73 5.30
N GLU A 173 -4.07 -32.93 5.88
CA GLU A 173 -3.08 -33.54 6.78
C GLU A 173 -1.74 -33.79 6.08
N ALA A 174 -1.74 -34.16 4.80
CA ALA A 174 -0.54 -34.30 3.99
C ALA A 174 0.13 -32.94 3.64
N GLY A 175 -0.48 -31.81 3.99
CA GLY A 175 0.03 -30.48 3.70
C GLY A 175 -0.11 -30.07 2.23
N LEU A 176 -0.81 -30.85 1.40
CA LEU A 176 -0.93 -30.59 -0.03
C LEU A 176 -1.67 -29.28 -0.30
N PHE A 177 -2.67 -28.94 0.52
CA PHE A 177 -3.38 -27.66 0.41
C PHE A 177 -2.46 -26.46 0.66
N ALA A 178 -1.55 -26.56 1.64
CA ALA A 178 -0.57 -25.51 1.92
C ALA A 178 0.44 -25.37 0.77
N LYS A 179 0.82 -26.48 0.13
CA LYS A 179 1.66 -26.48 -1.07
C LYS A 179 0.94 -25.77 -2.23
N PHE A 180 -0.30 -26.16 -2.53
CA PHE A 180 -1.08 -25.51 -3.59
C PHE A 180 -1.23 -24.00 -3.40
N ARG A 181 -1.46 -23.54 -2.17
CA ARG A 181 -1.51 -22.10 -1.86
C ARG A 181 -0.18 -21.40 -2.14
N ARG A 182 0.95 -22.05 -1.88
CA ARG A 182 2.27 -21.46 -2.15
C ARG A 182 2.57 -21.43 -3.64
N ASP A 183 2.32 -22.54 -4.32
CA ASP A 183 2.58 -22.71 -5.75
C ASP A 183 1.65 -21.76 -6.55
N SER A 184 0.43 -21.51 -6.08
CA SER A 184 -0.50 -20.61 -6.75
C SER A 184 0.05 -19.19 -6.91
N TYR A 185 0.90 -18.70 -6.00
CA TYR A 185 1.55 -17.40 -6.18
C TYR A 185 2.45 -17.37 -7.42
N GLN A 186 3.22 -18.43 -7.65
CA GLN A 186 4.11 -18.53 -8.81
C GLN A 186 3.30 -18.71 -10.09
N GLU A 187 2.32 -19.62 -10.08
CA GLU A 187 1.41 -19.83 -11.20
C GLU A 187 0.62 -18.56 -11.55
N GLY A 188 0.22 -17.76 -10.55
CA GLY A 188 -0.43 -16.48 -10.76
C GLY A 188 0.44 -15.46 -11.50
N ILE A 189 1.76 -15.49 -11.27
CA ILE A 189 2.71 -14.63 -11.99
C ILE A 189 2.95 -15.18 -13.41
N TYR A 190 3.10 -16.50 -13.57
CA TYR A 190 3.33 -17.11 -14.89
C TYR A 190 2.12 -17.00 -15.83
N SER A 191 0.91 -17.12 -15.29
CA SER A 191 -0.34 -16.91 -16.02
C SER A 191 -0.63 -15.43 -16.32
N GLY A 192 0.07 -14.51 -15.66
CA GLY A 192 -0.16 -13.07 -15.78
C GLY A 192 -1.40 -12.58 -15.02
N GLU A 193 -2.05 -13.42 -14.21
CA GLU A 193 -3.18 -13.02 -13.36
C GLU A 193 -2.75 -11.95 -12.35
N ILE A 194 -1.56 -12.10 -11.77
CA ILE A 194 -0.93 -11.11 -10.90
C ILE A 194 0.43 -10.71 -11.46
N ARG A 195 0.89 -9.50 -11.13
CA ARG A 195 2.21 -8.99 -11.52
C ARG A 195 2.86 -8.23 -10.37
N PHE A 196 4.18 -8.15 -10.37
CA PHE A 196 4.86 -7.26 -9.42
C PHE A 196 4.73 -5.81 -9.87
N PHE A 197 4.24 -4.96 -8.98
CA PHE A 197 4.26 -3.52 -9.19
C PHE A 197 5.67 -2.97 -9.00
N ARG A 198 6.00 -1.92 -9.76
CA ARG A 198 7.26 -1.19 -9.62
C ARG A 198 7.01 0.18 -8.99
N ASP A 199 8.00 0.71 -8.29
CA ASP A 199 7.90 2.04 -7.66
C ASP A 199 7.62 3.16 -8.68
N SER A 200 7.96 2.97 -9.97
CA SER A 200 7.59 3.90 -11.06
C SER A 200 6.07 4.03 -11.27
N ASP A 201 5.32 2.99 -10.95
CA ASP A 201 3.88 2.89 -11.21
C ASP A 201 3.07 3.63 -10.12
N GLU A 202 3.68 3.89 -8.95
CA GLU A 202 3.10 4.67 -7.85
C GLU A 202 2.76 6.10 -8.30
N HIS A 203 3.61 6.71 -9.13
CA HIS A 203 3.45 8.08 -9.60
C HIS A 203 2.22 8.26 -10.51
N CYS A 204 1.85 7.23 -11.27
CA CYS A 204 0.68 7.25 -12.17
C CYS A 204 -0.64 7.07 -11.40
N ILE A 205 -0.63 6.33 -10.28
CA ILE A 205 -1.84 6.09 -9.47
C ILE A 205 -2.20 7.34 -8.64
N HIS A 206 -1.21 8.04 -8.07
CA HIS A 206 -1.45 9.25 -7.28
C HIS A 206 -1.87 10.46 -8.12
N ASN A 207 -1.33 10.63 -9.33
CA ASN A 207 -1.61 11.80 -10.17
C ASN A 207 -3.01 11.79 -10.82
N HIS A 208 -3.69 10.63 -10.89
CA HIS A 208 -5.07 10.55 -11.35
C HIS A 208 -6.12 10.74 -10.25
N CYS A 209 -5.72 10.78 -8.98
CA CYS A 209 -6.62 11.08 -7.85
C CYS A 209 -6.84 12.60 -7.64
N GLY A 210 -6.21 13.48 -8.43
CA GLY A 210 -6.25 14.94 -8.25
C GLY A 210 -7.07 15.75 -9.26
N GLY A 211 -7.70 15.15 -10.28
CA GLY A 211 -8.35 15.90 -11.36
C GLY A 211 -9.77 15.44 -11.66
N GLY A 212 -10.76 16.10 -11.09
CA GLY A 212 -12.17 15.72 -11.27
C GLY A 212 -13.18 16.83 -11.03
N GLY A 213 -12.90 18.05 -11.47
CA GLY A 213 -13.89 19.13 -11.59
C GLY A 213 -13.79 19.76 -12.98
N GLY A 214 -14.75 19.49 -13.85
CA GLY A 214 -14.85 20.12 -15.18
C GLY A 214 -15.40 19.16 -16.24
N GLY A 215 -16.62 19.42 -16.71
CA GLY A 215 -17.35 18.57 -17.65
C GLY A 215 -16.90 18.67 -19.11
N GLY A 216 -17.47 17.80 -19.95
CA GLY A 216 -17.40 17.94 -21.40
C GLY A 216 -17.37 16.62 -22.19
N ALA A 217 -18.57 16.14 -22.53
CA ALA A 217 -18.97 15.44 -23.76
C ALA A 217 -17.98 14.54 -24.56
N GLY A 218 -18.42 13.29 -24.77
CA GLY A 218 -18.50 12.68 -26.11
C GLY A 218 -17.30 11.86 -26.59
N GLY A 219 -17.47 10.53 -26.64
CA GLY A 219 -16.58 9.64 -27.39
C GLY A 219 -16.52 8.24 -26.82
N ALA A 220 -17.32 7.32 -27.36
CA ALA A 220 -17.21 5.90 -27.08
C ALA A 220 -15.88 5.36 -27.65
N GLY A 221 -14.95 5.01 -26.77
CA GLY A 221 -13.74 4.27 -27.09
C GLY A 221 -13.28 3.52 -25.84
N ASN A 222 -13.28 2.19 -25.90
CA ASN A 222 -12.66 1.34 -24.88
C ASN A 222 -11.14 1.55 -24.95
N VAL A 223 -10.64 2.56 -24.25
CA VAL A 223 -9.22 2.72 -23.96
C VAL A 223 -9.03 2.21 -22.54
N SER A 224 -8.32 1.11 -22.40
CA SER A 224 -7.83 0.67 -21.10
C SER A 224 -6.96 1.78 -20.53
N VAL A 225 -7.19 2.15 -19.27
CA VAL A 225 -6.44 3.18 -18.50
C VAL A 225 -4.90 3.01 -18.59
N TRP A 226 -4.43 1.83 -18.99
CA TRP A 226 -3.03 1.47 -19.19
C TRP A 226 -2.38 2.03 -20.46
N ASP A 227 -3.14 2.41 -21.49
CA ASP A 227 -2.59 2.86 -22.78
C ASP A 227 -1.95 4.26 -22.69
N SER A 228 -2.25 5.03 -21.63
CA SER A 228 -1.67 6.36 -21.41
C SER A 228 -0.36 6.36 -20.61
N CYS A 229 0.01 5.23 -19.99
CA CYS A 229 1.25 5.11 -19.21
C CYS A 229 2.39 4.42 -19.99
N THR A 230 2.08 3.81 -21.14
CA THR A 230 3.06 3.09 -21.98
C THR A 230 4.04 4.00 -22.72
N ASP A 231 3.82 5.31 -22.75
CA ASP A 231 4.66 6.25 -23.51
C ASP A 231 5.93 6.71 -22.77
N ALA A 232 6.08 6.37 -21.48
CA ALA A 232 7.23 6.83 -20.67
C ALA A 232 8.32 5.76 -20.43
N ALA A 233 8.15 4.53 -20.92
CA ALA A 233 9.13 3.45 -20.69
C ALA A 233 9.25 2.48 -21.87
N GLN A 234 9.92 2.91 -22.95
CA GLN A 234 10.69 2.00 -23.78
C GLN A 234 12.19 2.22 -23.49
N PRO A 235 12.94 1.13 -23.27
CA PRO A 235 13.64 0.57 -24.40
C PRO A 235 13.40 -0.93 -24.62
N ALA A 236 13.38 -1.28 -25.91
CA ALA A 236 13.62 -2.55 -26.58
C ALA A 236 13.87 -3.79 -25.71
N HIS A 237 13.07 -4.84 -25.93
CA HIS A 237 13.52 -6.14 -26.46
C HIS A 237 12.28 -7.04 -26.65
N ALA A 238 11.85 -7.17 -27.90
CA ALA A 238 10.86 -8.16 -28.31
C ALA A 238 11.56 -9.54 -28.40
N TYR A 239 11.13 -10.50 -27.58
CA TYR A 239 11.38 -11.92 -27.85
C TYR A 239 10.10 -12.52 -28.41
N SER A 240 10.09 -12.69 -29.73
CA SER A 240 9.16 -13.56 -30.44
C SER A 240 9.58 -15.01 -30.19
N TYR A 241 8.69 -15.83 -29.64
CA TYR A 241 8.82 -17.29 -29.70
C TYR A 241 8.02 -17.82 -30.89
N PRO A 242 8.57 -18.78 -31.66
CA PRO A 242 7.88 -19.40 -32.77
C PRO A 242 6.85 -20.41 -32.25
N ASN A 243 5.72 -20.47 -32.95
CA ASN A 243 4.74 -21.55 -32.82
C ASN A 243 5.41 -22.90 -33.13
N ASN A 244 5.18 -23.88 -32.26
CA ASN A 244 5.13 -25.30 -32.58
C ASN A 244 4.06 -25.95 -31.71
#